data_AF-A0A5B0WRS3-F1
#
_entry.id   AF-A0A5B0WRS3-F1
#
_cell.length_a   1.000
_cell.length_b   1.000
_cell.length_c   1.000
_cell.angle_alpha   90.00
_cell.angle_beta   90.00
_cell.angle_gamma   90.00
#
_symmetry.space_group_name_H-M   'P 1'
#
loop_
_entity.id
_entity.type
_entity.pdbx_description
1 polymer ?
#
loop_
_entity_poly.entity_id
_entity_poly.type
_entity_poly.pdbx_seq_one_letter_code
_entity_poly.pdbx_strand_id
1 'polypeptide(L)'
;MAAIAFDPLEYARALESSGVPREQAEVHAKVMTQMFVHNMDALVTRDYLDTRFNEFESRIGRELDQRFGQVDARFAEMEARFDARFAEIDARFDARFAEMDARFDVRFAEVDVRFARINVTLGIILVAVAVPMLQTLIGWVS
;
A
#
# COMPACT_ATOMS: atom_id res chain seq x y z
N MET A 1 4.27 -1.93 -46.39
CA MET A 1 3.92 -1.36 -47.71
C MET A 1 5.05 -1.72 -48.65
N ALA A 2 4.76 -2.41 -49.75
CA ALA A 2 5.75 -2.56 -50.81
C ALA A 2 5.98 -1.15 -51.38
N ALA A 3 7.15 -0.58 -51.15
CA ALA A 3 7.57 0.59 -51.89
C ALA A 3 7.49 0.19 -53.37
N ILE A 4 6.67 0.88 -54.15
CA ILE A 4 6.73 0.77 -55.60
C ILE A 4 8.15 1.24 -55.94
N ALA A 5 9.05 0.29 -56.21
CA ALA A 5 10.43 0.60 -56.51
C ALA A 5 10.44 1.46 -57.77
N PHE A 6 10.95 2.68 -57.66
CA PHE A 6 11.14 3.54 -58.83
C PHE A 6 12.04 2.80 -59.82
N ASP A 7 11.53 2.50 -61.02
CA ASP A 7 12.30 1.90 -62.11
C ASP A 7 12.90 3.02 -62.98
N PRO A 8 14.22 3.28 -62.90
CA PRO A 8 14.86 4.36 -63.64
C PRO A 8 14.86 4.09 -65.15
N LEU A 9 14.84 2.82 -65.56
CA LEU A 9 14.93 2.40 -66.96
C LEU A 9 13.59 2.59 -67.66
N GLU A 10 12.50 2.24 -66.97
CA GLU A 10 11.14 2.48 -67.47
C GLU A 10 10.85 4.00 -67.55
N TYR A 11 11.30 4.76 -66.56
CA TYR A 11 11.20 6.23 -66.55
C TYR A 11 11.99 6.88 -67.72
N ALA A 12 13.23 6.44 -67.98
CA ALA A 12 14.01 6.95 -69.11
C ALA A 12 13.34 6.64 -70.46
N ARG A 13 12.79 5.43 -70.63
CA ARG A 13 12.06 5.06 -71.86
C ARG A 13 10.78 5.88 -72.06
N ALA A 14 10.07 6.21 -70.99
CA ALA A 14 8.90 7.09 -71.07
C ALA A 14 9.28 8.51 -71.54
N LEU A 15 10.41 9.04 -71.06
CA LEU A 15 10.96 10.32 -71.53
C LEU A 15 11.39 10.26 -73.01
N GLU A 16 12.05 9.19 -73.43
CA GLU A 16 12.40 8.97 -74.85
C GLU A 16 11.14 8.94 -75.73
N SER A 17 10.09 8.24 -75.29
CA SER A 17 8.81 8.15 -76.02
C SER A 17 8.04 9.46 -76.13
N SER A 18 8.34 10.44 -75.27
CA SER A 18 7.76 11.79 -75.28
C SER A 18 8.61 12.81 -76.03
N GLY A 19 9.68 12.36 -76.70
CA GLY A 19 10.52 13.20 -77.57
C GLY A 19 11.76 13.79 -76.89
N VAL A 20 12.06 13.39 -75.64
CA VAL A 20 13.31 13.78 -74.97
C VAL A 20 14.46 12.95 -75.56
N PRO A 21 15.60 13.57 -75.95
CA PRO A 21 16.77 12.83 -76.40
C PRO A 21 17.25 11.83 -75.34
N ARG A 22 17.66 10.64 -75.78
CA ARG A 22 18.08 9.53 -74.91
C ARG A 22 19.11 9.94 -73.86
N GLU A 23 20.11 10.72 -74.23
CA GLU A 23 21.14 11.23 -73.31
C GLU A 23 20.53 12.08 -72.17
N GLN A 24 19.53 12.92 -72.49
CA GLN A 24 18.85 13.76 -71.48
C GLN A 24 17.88 12.93 -70.63
N ALA A 25 17.19 11.96 -71.22
CA ALA A 25 16.31 11.05 -70.52
C ALA A 25 17.06 10.20 -69.46
N GLU A 26 18.25 9.72 -69.80
CA GLU A 26 19.13 8.99 -68.88
C GLU A 26 19.63 9.88 -67.73
N VAL A 27 20.01 11.13 -68.01
CA VAL A 27 20.40 12.10 -66.97
C VAL A 27 19.23 12.41 -66.04
N HIS A 28 18.02 12.61 -66.55
CA HIS A 28 16.82 12.82 -65.74
C HIS A 28 16.53 11.62 -64.84
N ALA A 29 16.57 10.40 -65.38
CA ALA A 29 16.37 9.19 -64.61
C ALA A 29 17.40 9.04 -63.49
N LYS A 30 18.66 9.35 -63.76
CA LYS A 30 19.75 9.30 -62.79
C LYS A 30 19.56 10.30 -61.65
N VAL A 31 19.23 11.55 -61.97
CA VAL A 31 19.00 12.59 -60.96
C VAL A 31 17.78 12.26 -60.11
N MET A 32 16.68 11.80 -60.71
CA MET A 32 15.49 11.38 -59.97
C MET A 32 15.76 10.17 -59.06
N THR A 33 16.55 9.19 -59.51
CA THR A 33 16.98 8.06 -58.69
C THR A 33 17.81 8.53 -57.50
N GLN A 34 18.78 9.42 -57.72
CA GLN A 34 19.62 9.96 -56.65
C GLN A 34 18.80 10.74 -55.62
N MET A 35 17.86 11.58 -56.07
CA MET A 35 16.96 12.32 -55.19
C MET A 35 16.05 11.39 -54.39
N PHE A 36 15.53 10.32 -55.01
CA PHE A 36 14.70 9.32 -54.33
C PHE A 36 15.48 8.57 -53.24
N VAL A 37 16.70 8.12 -53.53
CA VAL A 37 17.57 7.43 -52.56
C VAL A 37 17.91 8.35 -51.40
N HIS A 38 18.32 9.60 -51.67
CA HIS A 38 18.62 10.58 -50.62
C HIS A 38 17.39 10.89 -49.75
N ASN A 39 16.18 10.94 -50.32
CA ASN A 39 14.96 11.19 -49.55
C ASN A 39 14.50 9.96 -48.75
N MET A 40 14.82 8.74 -49.20
CA MET A 40 14.56 7.50 -48.47
C MET A 40 15.43 7.38 -47.21
N ASP A 41 16.69 7.81 -47.27
CA ASP A 41 17.58 7.85 -46.09
C ASP A 41 17.08 8.85 -45.01
N ALA A 42 16.38 9.92 -45.43
CA ALA A 42 15.79 10.91 -44.53
C ALA A 42 14.42 10.49 -43.97
N LEU A 43 13.79 9.44 -44.52
CA LEU A 43 12.48 9.00 -44.08
C LEU A 43 12.60 8.12 -42.84
N VAL A 44 11.70 8.36 -41.89
CA VAL A 44 11.54 7.51 -40.72
C VAL A 44 11.11 6.12 -41.17
N THR A 45 12.04 5.16 -41.10
CA THR A 45 11.78 3.78 -41.49
C THR A 45 10.96 3.07 -40.42
N ARG A 46 10.30 1.99 -40.81
CA ARG A 46 9.59 1.13 -39.86
C ARG A 46 10.54 0.59 -38.78
N ASP A 47 11.75 0.19 -39.17
CA ASP A 47 12.77 -0.37 -38.26
C ASP A 47 13.22 0.65 -37.21
N TYR A 48 13.39 1.92 -37.61
CA TYR A 48 13.66 3.01 -36.68
C TYR A 48 12.52 3.19 -35.67
N LEU A 49 11.27 3.20 -36.14
CA LEU A 49 10.12 3.31 -35.24
C LEU A 49 10.03 2.11 -34.29
N ASP A 50 10.17 0.89 -34.80
CA ASP A 50 10.13 -0.34 -34.01
C ASP A 50 11.21 -0.30 -32.91
N THR A 51 12.43 0.17 -33.24
CA THR A 51 13.51 0.37 -32.26
C THR A 51 13.13 1.40 -31.19
N ARG A 52 12.64 2.57 -31.58
CA ARG A 52 12.25 3.64 -30.64
C ARG A 52 11.07 3.23 -29.76
N PHE A 53 10.12 2.47 -30.29
CA PHE A 53 9.02 1.90 -29.53
C PHE A 53 9.51 0.90 -28.49
N ASN A 54 10.39 -0.03 -28.86
CA ASN A 54 10.97 -1.00 -27.92
C ASN A 54 11.77 -0.30 -26.80
N GLU A 55 12.57 0.72 -27.13
CA GLU A 55 13.28 1.53 -26.12
C GLU A 55 12.30 2.22 -25.16
N PHE A 56 11.22 2.77 -25.70
CA PHE A 56 10.20 3.45 -24.93
C PHE A 56 9.44 2.50 -24.00
N GLU A 57 9.00 1.35 -24.50
CA GLU A 57 8.37 0.28 -23.71
C GLU A 57 9.30 -0.19 -22.59
N SER A 58 10.57 -0.44 -22.91
CA SER A 58 11.58 -0.86 -21.93
C SER A 58 11.80 0.19 -20.83
N ARG A 59 11.82 1.48 -21.21
CA ARG A 59 11.96 2.59 -20.25
C ARG A 59 10.74 2.70 -19.35
N ILE A 60 9.53 2.63 -19.91
CA ILE A 60 8.29 2.70 -19.14
C ILE A 60 8.17 1.49 -18.21
N GLY A 61 8.47 0.28 -18.69
CA GLY A 61 8.44 -0.93 -17.87
C GLY A 61 9.31 -0.78 -16.63
N ARG A 62 10.58 -0.35 -16.79
CA ARG A 62 11.48 -0.11 -15.66
C ARG A 62 10.98 0.98 -14.70
N GLU A 63 10.44 2.08 -15.23
CA GLU A 63 9.93 3.17 -14.38
C GLU A 63 8.71 2.72 -13.57
N LEU A 64 7.79 1.97 -14.21
CA LEU A 64 6.63 1.41 -13.53
C LEU A 64 7.03 0.40 -12.46
N ASP A 65 7.91 -0.55 -12.78
CA ASP A 65 8.41 -1.53 -11.81
C ASP A 65 9.05 -0.86 -10.60
N GLN A 66 9.85 0.20 -10.84
CA GLN A 66 10.45 0.97 -9.75
C GLN A 66 9.39 1.68 -8.90
N ARG A 67 8.38 2.28 -9.53
CA ARG A 67 7.28 2.97 -8.81
C ARG A 67 6.45 1.98 -8.00
N PHE A 68 6.11 0.81 -8.57
CA PHE A 68 5.39 -0.24 -7.85
C PHE A 68 6.21 -0.75 -6.67
N GLY A 69 7.51 -1.02 -6.85
CA GLY A 69 8.38 -1.41 -5.74
C GLY A 69 8.48 -0.36 -4.62
N GLN A 70 8.45 0.94 -4.95
CA GLN A 70 8.40 2.01 -3.94
C GLN A 70 7.05 2.05 -3.20
N VAL A 71 5.95 1.79 -3.90
CA VAL A 71 4.62 1.72 -3.30
C VAL A 71 4.54 0.53 -2.34
N ASP A 72 5.01 -0.65 -2.76
CA ASP A 72 5.04 -1.84 -1.91
C ASP A 72 5.88 -1.61 -0.65
N ALA A 73 7.05 -0.99 -0.77
CA ALA A 73 7.91 -0.65 0.37
C ALA A 73 7.20 0.31 1.35
N ARG A 74 6.45 1.31 0.85
CA ARG A 74 5.68 2.22 1.70
C ARG A 74 4.52 1.52 2.39
N PHE A 75 3.85 0.59 1.72
CA PHE A 75 2.79 -0.20 2.35
C PHE A 75 3.35 -1.09 3.46
N ALA A 76 4.47 -1.77 3.23
CA ALA A 76 5.13 -2.57 4.27
C ALA A 76 5.57 -1.72 5.47
N GLU A 77 6.10 -0.52 5.23
CA GLU A 77 6.45 0.41 6.32
C GLU A 77 5.19 0.85 7.11
N MET A 78 4.09 1.13 6.40
CA MET A 78 2.85 1.54 7.03
C MET A 78 2.24 0.41 7.87
N GLU A 79 2.26 -0.82 7.37
CA GLU A 79 1.81 -2.02 8.10
C GLU A 79 2.61 -2.21 9.40
N ALA A 80 3.95 -2.18 9.32
CA ALA A 80 4.80 -2.28 10.49
C ALA A 80 4.55 -1.17 11.52
N ARG A 81 4.27 0.07 11.07
CA ARG A 81 3.90 1.18 11.97
C ARG A 81 2.54 0.97 12.63
N PHE A 82 1.58 0.39 11.92
CA PHE A 82 0.27 0.06 12.50
C PHE A 82 0.40 -1.03 13.54
N ASP A 83 1.10 -2.11 13.25
CA ASP A 83 1.34 -3.21 14.20
C ASP A 83 2.00 -2.70 15.48
N ALA A 84 3.05 -1.87 15.35
CA ALA A 84 3.71 -1.27 16.49
C ALA A 84 2.76 -0.40 17.34
N ARG A 85 1.88 0.37 16.70
CA ARG A 85 0.89 1.21 17.41
C ARG A 85 -0.18 0.37 18.09
N PHE A 86 -0.65 -0.70 17.46
CA PHE A 86 -1.62 -1.59 18.09
C PHE A 86 -1.02 -2.30 19.30
N ALA A 87 0.20 -2.82 19.18
CA ALA A 87 0.91 -3.41 20.32
C ALA A 87 1.12 -2.41 21.47
N GLU A 88 1.42 -1.14 21.17
CA GLU A 88 1.50 -0.09 22.19
C GLU A 88 0.15 0.18 22.86
N ILE A 89 -0.94 0.22 22.09
CA ILE A 89 -2.30 0.41 22.60
C ILE A 89 -2.69 -0.76 23.52
N ASP A 90 -2.46 -1.99 23.09
CA ASP A 90 -2.76 -3.19 23.89
C ASP A 90 -1.99 -3.17 25.21
N ALA A 91 -0.69 -2.91 25.18
CA ALA A 91 0.12 -2.79 26.39
C ALA A 91 -0.37 -1.69 27.34
N ARG A 92 -0.84 -0.55 26.80
CA ARG A 92 -1.44 0.52 27.61
C ARG A 92 -2.76 0.08 28.23
N PHE A 93 -3.60 -0.64 27.49
CA PHE A 93 -4.85 -1.16 28.03
C PHE A 93 -4.60 -2.18 29.14
N ASP A 94 -3.70 -3.14 28.94
CA ASP A 94 -3.32 -4.13 29.95
C ASP A 94 -2.83 -3.45 31.23
N ALA A 95 -1.96 -2.44 31.11
CA ALA A 95 -1.49 -1.66 32.25
C ALA A 95 -2.63 -0.94 32.99
N ARG A 96 -3.60 -0.39 32.26
CA ARG A 96 -4.77 0.29 32.85
C ARG A 96 -5.71 -0.69 33.55
N PHE A 97 -5.91 -1.88 32.98
CA PHE A 97 -6.71 -2.93 33.61
C PHE A 97 -6.03 -3.44 34.89
N ALA A 98 -4.73 -3.70 34.86
CA ALA A 98 -3.98 -4.10 36.05
C ALA A 98 -4.02 -3.02 37.16
N GLU A 99 -3.92 -1.74 36.80
CA GLU A 99 -4.08 -0.63 37.75
C GLU A 99 -5.49 -0.61 38.36
N MET A 100 -6.51 -0.84 37.55
CA MET A 100 -7.90 -0.87 37.99
C MET A 100 -8.18 -2.05 38.92
N ASP A 101 -7.70 -3.25 38.60
CA ASP A 101 -7.83 -4.44 39.44
C ASP A 101 -7.17 -4.22 40.80
N ALA A 102 -5.95 -3.69 40.83
CA ALA A 102 -5.26 -3.37 42.08
C ALA A 102 -6.04 -2.36 42.94
N ARG A 103 -6.68 -1.36 42.32
CA ARG A 103 -7.55 -0.41 43.04
C ARG A 103 -8.81 -1.07 43.58
N PHE A 104 -9.40 -2.01 42.84
CA PHE A 104 -10.56 -2.77 43.31
C PHE A 104 -10.18 -3.67 44.49
N ASP A 105 -9.07 -4.39 44.42
CA ASP A 105 -8.58 -5.24 45.52
C ASP A 105 -8.43 -4.44 46.81
N VAL A 106 -7.81 -3.25 46.74
CA VAL A 106 -7.68 -2.36 47.90
C VAL A 106 -9.04 -1.95 48.46
N ARG A 107 -10.00 -1.60 47.60
CA ARG A 107 -11.36 -1.24 48.03
C ARG A 107 -12.10 -2.41 48.66
N PHE A 108 -11.97 -3.61 48.11
CA PHE A 108 -12.60 -4.81 48.68
C PHE A 108 -11.99 -5.15 50.04
N ALA A 109 -10.68 -5.08 50.19
CA ALA A 109 -10.02 -5.27 51.48
C ALA A 109 -10.52 -4.24 52.53
N GLU A 110 -10.70 -2.98 52.14
CA GLU A 110 -11.26 -1.96 53.03
C GLU A 110 -12.72 -2.29 53.42
N VAL A 111 -13.52 -2.76 52.48
CA VAL A 111 -14.90 -3.20 52.71
C VAL A 111 -14.95 -4.39 53.67
N ASP A 112 -14.08 -5.39 53.50
CA ASP A 112 -13.99 -6.55 54.39
C ASP A 112 -13.65 -6.13 55.83
N VAL A 113 -12.71 -5.19 56.01
CA VAL A 113 -12.37 -4.64 57.32
C VAL A 113 -13.57 -3.94 57.96
N ARG A 114 -14.34 -3.17 57.18
CA ARG A 114 -15.56 -2.50 57.66
C ARG A 114 -16.62 -3.52 58.08
N PHE A 115 -16.85 -4.57 57.30
CA PHE A 115 -17.78 -5.65 57.65
C PHE A 115 -17.34 -6.42 58.89
N ALA A 116 -16.05 -6.73 59.02
CA ALA A 116 -15.52 -7.38 60.22
C ALA A 116 -15.78 -6.52 61.48
N ARG A 117 -15.58 -5.20 61.40
CA ARG A 117 -15.88 -4.28 62.50
C ARG A 117 -17.37 -4.25 62.84
N ILE A 118 -18.24 -4.25 61.84
CA ILE A 118 -19.70 -4.30 62.05
C ILE A 118 -20.08 -5.61 62.73
N ASN A 119 -19.58 -6.75 62.26
CA ASN A 119 -19.85 -8.06 62.84
C ASN A 119 -19.42 -8.14 64.31
N VAL A 120 -18.24 -7.60 64.66
CA VAL A 120 -17.78 -7.54 66.05
C VAL A 120 -18.71 -6.68 66.90
N THR A 121 -19.08 -5.49 66.42
CA THR A 121 -19.96 -4.57 67.17
C THR A 121 -21.34 -5.20 67.39
N LEU A 122 -21.90 -5.85 66.36
CA LEU A 122 -23.16 -6.58 66.45
C LEU A 122 -23.07 -7.74 67.45
N GLY A 123 -21.96 -8.49 67.46
CA GLY A 123 -21.71 -9.54 68.44
C GLY A 123 -21.69 -9.02 69.88
N ILE A 124 -21.03 -7.88 70.12
CA ILE A 124 -21.02 -7.21 71.43
C ILE A 124 -22.43 -6.81 71.86
N ILE A 125 -23.20 -6.18 70.97
CA ILE A 125 -24.60 -5.79 71.24
C ILE A 125 -25.44 -7.03 71.55
N LEU A 126 -25.30 -8.10 70.78
CA LEU A 126 -26.04 -9.35 70.99
C LEU A 126 -25.76 -9.95 72.37
N VAL A 127 -24.49 -9.98 72.80
CA VAL A 127 -24.12 -10.44 74.15
C VAL A 127 -24.69 -9.52 75.23
N ALA A 128 -24.55 -8.20 75.06
CA ALA A 128 -25.05 -7.21 76.01
C ALA A 128 -26.58 -7.28 76.20
N VAL A 129 -27.32 -7.67 75.16
CA VAL A 129 -28.78 -7.85 75.22
C VAL A 129 -29.17 -9.25 75.72
N ALA A 130 -28.50 -10.30 75.25
CA ALA A 130 -28.87 -11.69 75.55
C ALA A 130 -28.53 -12.09 77.00
N VAL A 131 -27.39 -11.65 77.55
CA VAL A 131 -26.95 -12.06 78.90
C VAL A 131 -27.94 -11.63 79.98
N PRO A 132 -28.38 -10.35 80.07
CA PRO A 132 -29.38 -9.94 81.06
C PRO A 132 -30.71 -10.66 80.89
N MET A 133 -31.14 -10.90 79.64
CA MET A 133 -32.39 -11.59 79.33
C MET A 133 -32.36 -13.07 79.79
N LEU A 134 -31.21 -13.73 79.70
CA LEU A 134 -31.04 -15.08 80.23
C LEU A 134 -30.95 -15.10 81.76
N GLN A 135 -30.27 -14.12 82.37
CA GLN A 135 -30.20 -13.99 83.83
C GLN A 135 -31.58 -13.79 84.46
N THR A 136 -32.43 -12.95 83.86
CA THR A 136 -33.80 -12.78 84.33
C THR A 136 -34.55 -14.09 84.21
N LEU A 137 -34.55 -14.77 83.06
CA LEU A 137 -35.25 -16.05 82.88
C LEU A 137 -34.83 -17.14 83.88
N ILE A 138 -33.53 -17.28 84.17
CA ILE A 138 -33.03 -18.26 85.15
C ILE A 138 -33.53 -17.92 86.56
N GLY A 139 -33.49 -16.65 86.94
CA GLY A 139 -33.95 -16.20 88.27
C GLY A 139 -35.45 -16.39 88.52
N TRP A 140 -36.27 -16.57 87.48
CA TRP A 140 -37.70 -16.93 87.62
C TRP A 140 -37.93 -18.44 87.76
N VAL A 141 -36.95 -19.28 87.42
CA VAL A 141 -37.06 -20.76 87.40
C VAL A 141 -36.39 -21.42 88.62
N SER A 142 -35.48 -20.74 89.30
CA SER A 142 -34.86 -21.17 90.58
C SER A 142 -35.65 -20.72 91.79
#